data_AF-A0A6B0BF77-F1
#
_entry.id   AF-A0A6B0BF77-F1
#
_cell.length_a   1.000
_cell.length_b   1.000
_cell.length_c   1.000
_cell.angle_alpha   90.00
_cell.angle_beta   90.00
_cell.angle_gamma   90.00
#
_symmetry.space_group_name_H-M   'P 1'
#
loop_
_entity.id
_entity.type
_entity.pdbx_description
1 polymer ?
#
loop_
_entity_poly.entity_id
_entity_poly.type
_entity_poly.pdbx_seq_one_letter_code
_entity_poly.pdbx_strand_id
1 'polypeptide(L)'
;QGLIQSLGVFFDTMLVCTATAIMILLYSGLKFGDNAPQGVAVTQSALNEHLGSAGGIFLTIAVTLFAFSSVVGNYYYGQSNIEFLSTNRVILFIFRCLVVVLVFVGAVVKTETVWNTADLFMGLMAIVNIISIIGLSNVAFALMKDYQKQKKEGKNPVFKPENLEINLFGISAWGANKYKNSDK
;
A
#
# COMPACT_ATOMS: atom_id res chain seq x y z
N GLN A 1 6.98 -7.43 -11.10
CA GLN A 1 6.73 -6.41 -10.07
C GLN A 1 5.49 -6.73 -9.23
N GLY A 2 4.31 -7.01 -9.83
CA GLY A 2 3.09 -7.35 -9.08
C GLY A 2 3.21 -8.49 -8.05
N LEU A 3 3.92 -9.58 -8.37
CA LEU A 3 4.19 -10.69 -7.44
C LEU A 3 4.99 -10.26 -6.18
N ILE A 4 5.91 -9.31 -6.32
CA ILE A 4 6.69 -8.80 -5.18
C ILE A 4 5.80 -7.87 -4.35
N GLN A 5 4.93 -7.10 -4.99
CA GLN A 5 3.98 -6.21 -4.32
C GLN A 5 2.95 -7.01 -3.49
N SER A 6 2.42 -8.12 -4.01
CA SER A 6 1.51 -8.99 -3.25
C SER A 6 2.19 -9.66 -2.06
N LEU A 7 3.50 -9.95 -2.16
CA LEU A 7 4.27 -10.49 -1.04
C LEU A 7 4.40 -9.46 0.10
N GLY A 8 4.50 -8.16 -0.22
CA GLY A 8 4.50 -7.10 0.77
C GLY A 8 3.23 -7.09 1.62
N VAL A 9 2.05 -7.21 0.99
CA VAL A 9 0.76 -7.29 1.70
C VAL A 9 0.69 -8.53 2.60
N PHE A 10 1.22 -9.66 2.13
CA PHE A 10 1.28 -10.88 2.93
C PHE A 10 2.11 -10.68 4.21
N PHE A 11 3.31 -10.11 4.12
CA PHE A 11 4.14 -9.85 5.30
C PHE A 11 3.48 -8.88 6.28
N ASP A 12 2.88 -7.81 5.78
CA ASP A 12 2.20 -6.82 6.62
C ASP A 12 1.02 -7.44 7.39
N THR A 13 0.09 -8.09 6.68
CA THR A 13 -1.13 -8.61 7.32
C THR A 13 -0.89 -9.92 8.07
N MET A 14 -0.24 -10.91 7.43
CA MET A 14 -0.15 -12.25 8.01
C MET A 14 0.92 -12.36 9.08
N LEU A 15 2.01 -11.62 8.97
CA LEU A 15 3.11 -11.70 9.93
C LEU A 15 3.03 -10.57 10.95
N VAL A 16 3.02 -9.30 10.51
CA VAL A 16 3.13 -8.15 11.42
C VAL A 16 1.83 -7.90 12.19
N CYS A 17 0.69 -7.79 11.50
CA CYS A 17 -0.60 -7.57 12.15
C CYS A 17 -1.02 -8.75 13.03
N THR A 18 -0.84 -9.99 12.57
CA THR A 18 -1.12 -11.19 13.38
C THR A 18 -0.26 -11.25 14.65
N ALA A 19 1.05 -10.99 14.56
CA ALA A 19 1.92 -10.97 15.74
C ALA A 19 1.49 -9.90 16.75
N THR A 20 1.12 -8.72 16.26
CA THR A 20 0.61 -7.62 17.10
C THR A 20 -0.72 -8.01 17.76
N ALA A 21 -1.63 -8.63 17.02
CA ALA A 21 -2.90 -9.10 17.55
C ALA A 21 -2.73 -10.16 18.63
N ILE A 22 -1.86 -11.17 18.41
CA ILE A 22 -1.55 -12.20 19.42
C ILE A 22 -0.97 -11.56 20.68
N MET A 23 -0.06 -10.59 20.53
CA MET A 23 0.53 -9.88 21.65
C MET A 23 -0.51 -9.11 22.47
N ILE A 24 -1.46 -8.43 21.80
CA ILE A 24 -2.58 -7.74 22.47
C ILE A 24 -3.55 -8.75 23.12
N LEU A 25 -3.79 -9.91 22.52
CA LEU A 25 -4.71 -10.92 23.06
C LEU A 25 -4.15 -11.68 24.28
N LEU A 26 -2.82 -11.77 24.40
CA LEU A 26 -2.15 -12.39 25.55
C LEU A 26 -1.93 -11.43 26.73
N TYR A 27 -2.24 -10.14 26.55
CA TYR A 27 -2.16 -9.11 27.57
C TYR A 27 -3.24 -9.34 28.65
N SER A 28 -2.83 -9.53 29.91
CA SER A 28 -3.73 -9.86 31.01
C SER A 28 -4.65 -8.70 31.42
N GLY A 29 -4.22 -7.46 31.19
CA GLY A 29 -4.98 -6.25 31.50
C GLY A 29 -5.93 -5.79 30.39
N LEU A 30 -6.19 -6.60 29.37
CA LEU A 30 -7.04 -6.22 28.25
C LEU A 30 -8.47 -5.95 28.73
N LYS A 31 -8.92 -4.70 28.57
CA LYS A 31 -10.27 -4.26 28.92
C LYS A 31 -11.11 -4.12 27.66
N PHE A 32 -12.40 -4.40 27.79
CA PHE A 32 -13.39 -4.25 26.73
C PHE A 32 -14.44 -3.19 27.12
N GLY A 33 -14.96 -2.47 26.13
CA GLY A 33 -15.98 -1.42 26.29
C GLY A 33 -15.50 -0.03 25.91
N ASP A 34 -16.41 0.93 25.86
CA ASP A 34 -16.18 2.29 25.33
C ASP A 34 -15.11 3.10 26.08
N ASN A 35 -14.85 2.74 27.34
CA ASN A 35 -13.83 3.38 28.19
C ASN A 35 -12.47 2.65 28.18
N ALA A 36 -12.32 1.58 27.40
CA ALA A 36 -11.07 0.84 27.31
C ALA A 36 -10.04 1.59 26.43
N PRO A 37 -8.73 1.52 26.73
CA PRO A 37 -7.70 2.07 25.86
C PRO A 37 -7.78 1.48 24.45
N GLN A 38 -7.77 2.33 23.42
CA GLN A 38 -7.88 1.91 22.02
C GLN A 38 -6.61 2.23 21.22
N GLY A 39 -6.42 1.53 20.10
CA GLY A 39 -5.35 1.79 19.15
C GLY A 39 -3.95 1.62 19.75
N VAL A 40 -3.08 2.63 19.58
CA VAL A 40 -1.68 2.56 20.03
C VAL A 40 -1.58 2.40 21.56
N ALA A 41 -2.54 2.93 22.34
CA ALA A 41 -2.49 2.88 23.80
C ALA A 41 -2.62 1.45 24.35
N VAL A 42 -3.45 0.60 23.74
CA VAL A 42 -3.56 -0.82 24.15
C VAL A 42 -2.33 -1.60 23.73
N THR A 43 -1.81 -1.37 22.52
CA THR A 43 -0.56 -1.98 22.04
C THR A 43 0.62 -1.61 22.94
N GLN A 44 0.69 -0.36 23.41
CA GLN A 44 1.74 0.10 24.30
C GLN A 44 1.65 -0.54 25.68
N SER A 45 0.43 -0.68 26.22
CA SER A 45 0.19 -1.34 27.51
C SER A 45 0.56 -2.83 27.45
N ALA A 46 0.15 -3.53 26.40
CA ALA A 46 0.48 -4.93 26.18
C ALA A 46 1.99 -5.15 26.02
N LEU A 47 2.67 -4.29 25.25
CA LEU A 47 4.11 -4.40 25.05
C LEU A 47 4.91 -4.11 26.32
N ASN A 48 4.47 -3.16 27.14
CA ASN A 48 5.09 -2.88 28.44
C ASN A 48 4.95 -4.04 29.43
N GLU A 49 3.87 -4.82 29.37
CA GLU A 49 3.70 -6.01 30.20
C GLU A 49 4.65 -7.13 29.79
N HIS A 50 4.79 -7.39 28.48
CA HIS A 50 5.62 -8.49 27.99
C HIS A 50 7.13 -8.18 27.96
N LEU A 51 7.52 -6.95 27.65
CA LEU A 51 8.93 -6.54 27.44
C LEU A 51 9.43 -5.53 28.49
N GLY A 52 8.60 -5.14 29.45
CA GLY A 52 8.92 -4.09 30.42
C GLY A 52 8.95 -2.69 29.80
N SER A 53 9.51 -1.72 30.52
CA SER A 53 9.57 -0.31 30.10
C SER A 53 10.32 -0.05 28.79
N ALA A 54 11.19 -0.98 28.36
CA ALA A 54 11.86 -0.94 27.07
C ALA A 54 10.88 -1.11 25.89
N GLY A 55 9.78 -1.84 26.08
CA GLY A 55 8.75 -2.07 25.06
C GLY A 55 8.12 -0.76 24.60
N GLY A 56 7.66 0.09 25.53
CA GLY A 56 7.01 1.35 25.20
C GLY A 56 7.89 2.32 24.40
N ILE A 57 9.19 2.37 24.69
CA ILE A 57 10.15 3.19 23.94
C ILE A 57 10.32 2.65 22.51
N PHE A 58 10.51 1.32 22.39
CA PHE A 58 10.62 0.66 21.09
C PHE A 58 9.39 0.91 20.21
N LEU A 59 8.18 0.74 20.75
CA LEU A 59 6.95 0.97 20.01
C LEU A 59 6.81 2.42 19.55
N THR A 60 7.17 3.38 20.40
CA THR A 60 7.10 4.80 20.05
C THR A 60 7.99 5.12 18.85
N ILE A 61 9.24 4.62 18.85
CA ILE A 61 10.17 4.78 17.73
C ILE A 61 9.62 4.08 16.47
N ALA A 62 9.16 2.83 16.61
CA ALA A 62 8.65 2.04 15.50
C ALA A 62 7.41 2.69 14.84
N VAL A 63 6.42 3.10 15.63
CA VAL A 63 5.21 3.78 15.14
C VAL A 63 5.56 5.13 14.50
N THR A 64 6.51 5.88 15.05
CA THR A 64 6.95 7.15 14.46
C THR A 64 7.56 6.95 13.08
N LEU A 65 8.48 5.98 12.94
CA LEU A 65 9.09 5.65 11.65
C LEU A 65 8.06 5.12 10.65
N PHE A 66 7.14 4.26 11.10
CA PHE A 66 6.08 3.68 10.28
C PHE A 66 5.07 4.74 9.79
N ALA A 67 4.65 5.64 10.68
CA ALA A 67 3.78 6.75 10.33
C ALA A 67 4.46 7.69 9.33
N PHE A 68 5.74 8.03 9.57
CA PHE A 68 6.51 8.85 8.65
C PHE A 68 6.63 8.22 7.26
N SER A 69 7.03 6.94 7.17
CA SER A 69 7.13 6.24 5.88
C SER A 69 5.78 6.14 5.16
N SER A 70 4.70 5.97 5.91
CA SER A 70 3.34 5.90 5.36
C SER A 70 2.89 7.24 4.78
N VAL A 71 3.16 8.35 5.46
CA VAL A 71 2.87 9.70 4.96
C VAL A 71 3.66 9.97 3.68
N VAL A 72 4.96 9.64 3.67
CA VAL A 72 5.81 9.81 2.48
C VAL A 72 5.30 8.96 1.32
N GLY A 73 4.94 7.69 1.56
CA GLY A 73 4.37 6.81 0.54
C GLY A 73 3.07 7.37 -0.07
N ASN A 74 2.13 7.79 0.78
CA ASN A 74 0.86 8.39 0.33
C ASN A 74 1.07 9.69 -0.44
N TYR A 75 2.04 10.51 -0.02
CA TYR A 75 2.44 11.71 -0.76
C TYR A 75 2.94 11.37 -2.17
N TYR A 76 3.79 10.35 -2.32
CA TYR A 76 4.28 9.93 -3.64
C TYR A 76 3.15 9.39 -4.54
N TYR A 77 2.21 8.62 -3.98
CA TYR A 77 1.04 8.17 -4.74
C TYR A 77 0.18 9.35 -5.21
N GLY A 78 -0.09 10.32 -4.32
CA GLY A 78 -0.85 11.52 -4.67
C GLY A 78 -0.14 12.39 -5.71
N GLN A 79 1.17 12.59 -5.58
CA GLN A 79 1.96 13.33 -6.56
C GLN A 79 1.89 12.65 -7.94
N SER A 80 2.07 11.33 -8.00
CA SER A 80 2.01 10.57 -9.27
C SER A 80 0.62 10.69 -9.93
N ASN A 81 -0.45 10.61 -9.15
CA ASN A 81 -1.82 10.76 -9.64
C ASN A 81 -2.08 12.18 -10.19
N ILE A 82 -1.57 13.21 -9.52
CA ILE A 82 -1.71 14.60 -9.97
C ILE A 82 -0.86 14.85 -11.21
N GLU A 83 0.36 14.34 -11.28
CA GLU A 83 1.21 14.45 -12.47
C GLU A 83 0.58 13.79 -13.70
N PHE A 84 -0.17 12.69 -13.49
CA PHE A 84 -0.96 12.05 -14.55
C PHE A 84 -2.13 12.94 -15.03
N LEU A 85 -2.80 13.64 -14.12
CA LEU A 85 -3.96 14.49 -14.46
C LEU A 85 -3.56 15.89 -14.96
N SER A 86 -2.45 16.43 -14.48
CA SER A 86 -1.99 17.78 -14.81
C SER A 86 -0.47 17.92 -14.72
N THR A 87 0.13 18.45 -15.78
CA THR A 87 1.58 18.76 -15.82
C THR A 87 1.91 20.14 -15.20
N ASN A 88 0.92 20.83 -14.63
CA ASN A 88 1.12 22.18 -14.09
C ASN A 88 1.87 22.15 -12.76
N ARG A 89 3.06 22.76 -12.73
CA ARG A 89 3.91 22.86 -11.54
C ARG A 89 3.25 23.61 -10.37
N VAL A 90 2.33 24.53 -10.65
CA VAL A 90 1.60 25.27 -9.60
C VAL A 90 0.64 24.35 -8.85
N ILE A 91 -0.03 23.43 -9.55
CA ILE A 91 -0.97 22.47 -8.93
C ILE A 91 -0.19 21.50 -8.03
N LEU A 92 0.99 21.04 -8.46
CA LEU A 92 1.87 20.23 -7.63
C LEU A 92 2.35 20.96 -6.38
N PHE A 93 2.67 22.25 -6.49
CA PHE A 93 3.07 23.05 -5.34
C PHE A 93 1.92 23.24 -4.34
N ILE A 94 0.71 23.54 -4.82
CA ILE A 94 -0.48 23.64 -3.97
C ILE A 94 -0.76 22.32 -3.27
N PHE A 95 -0.66 21.19 -3.98
CA PHE A 95 -0.83 19.86 -3.40
C PHE A 95 0.18 19.59 -2.28
N ARG A 96 1.46 19.92 -2.48
CA ARG A 96 2.49 19.79 -1.43
C ARG A 96 2.13 20.58 -0.17
N CYS A 97 1.72 21.84 -0.33
CA CYS A 97 1.28 22.66 0.79
C CYS A 97 0.06 22.05 1.49
N LEU A 98 -0.93 21.57 0.73
CA LEU A 98 -2.13 20.93 1.27
C LEU A 98 -1.80 19.67 2.07
N VAL A 99 -0.90 18.80 1.60
CA VAL A 99 -0.50 17.59 2.33
C VAL A 99 0.11 17.96 3.68
N VAL A 100 1.00 18.95 3.73
CA VAL A 100 1.60 19.41 5.01
C VAL A 100 0.54 19.94 5.96
N VAL A 101 -0.40 20.74 5.47
CA VAL A 101 -1.52 21.27 6.28
C VAL A 101 -2.42 20.12 6.77
N LEU A 102 -2.75 19.15 5.91
CA LEU A 102 -3.59 18.01 6.28
C LEU A 102 -2.91 17.09 7.31
N VAL A 103 -1.60 16.90 7.23
CA VAL A 103 -0.83 16.18 8.26
C VAL A 103 -0.90 16.90 9.60
N PHE A 104 -0.76 18.23 9.61
CA PHE A 104 -0.90 19.03 10.82
C PHE A 104 -2.33 18.96 11.39
N VAL A 105 -3.35 19.13 10.55
CA VAL A 105 -4.76 19.02 10.94
C VAL A 105 -5.07 17.63 11.49
N GLY A 106 -4.56 16.58 10.84
CA GLY A 106 -4.73 15.19 11.29
C GLY A 106 -4.14 14.90 12.68
N ALA A 107 -3.11 15.65 13.09
CA ALA A 107 -2.53 15.54 14.44
C ALA A 107 -3.39 16.21 15.53
N VAL A 108 -4.32 17.10 15.15
CA VAL A 108 -5.15 17.89 16.09
C VAL A 108 -6.61 17.40 16.12
N VAL A 109 -7.11 16.84 15.02
CA VAL A 109 -8.48 16.33 14.91
C VAL A 109 -8.66 15.04 15.72
N LYS A 110 -9.88 14.79 16.19
CA LYS A 110 -10.24 13.55 16.88
C LYS A 110 -9.97 12.34 15.99
N THR A 111 -9.29 11.34 16.55
CA THR A 111 -8.92 10.09 15.89
C THR A 111 -10.10 9.43 15.16
N GLU A 112 -11.26 9.33 15.81
CA GLU A 112 -12.47 8.74 15.22
C GLU A 112 -12.94 9.46 13.95
N THR A 113 -12.92 10.79 13.93
CA THR A 113 -13.30 11.58 12.75
C THR A 113 -12.34 11.34 11.59
N VAL A 114 -11.05 11.22 11.88
CA VAL A 114 -10.02 10.90 10.86
C VAL A 114 -10.26 9.51 10.29
N TRP A 115 -10.51 8.50 11.13
CA TRP A 115 -10.81 7.14 10.68
C TRP A 115 -12.09 7.06 9.86
N ASN A 116 -13.20 7.64 10.33
CA ASN A 116 -14.47 7.62 9.60
C ASN A 116 -14.34 8.28 8.21
N THR A 117 -13.56 9.37 8.13
CA THR A 117 -13.29 10.04 6.85
C THR A 117 -12.40 9.18 5.96
N ALA A 118 -11.36 8.57 6.52
CA ALA A 118 -10.46 7.67 5.79
C ALA A 118 -11.19 6.44 5.24
N ASP A 119 -12.04 5.80 6.05
CA ASP A 119 -12.82 4.61 5.67
C ASP A 119 -13.77 4.91 4.51
N LEU A 120 -14.42 6.09 4.52
CA LEU A 120 -15.26 6.54 3.42
C LEU A 120 -14.48 6.66 2.10
N PHE A 121 -13.35 7.38 2.11
CA PHE A 121 -12.55 7.56 0.90
C PHE A 121 -11.86 6.26 0.45
N MET A 122 -11.43 5.42 1.39
CA MET A 122 -10.84 4.11 1.10
C MET A 122 -11.88 3.18 0.47
N GLY A 123 -13.12 3.19 0.97
CA GLY A 123 -14.23 2.43 0.38
C GLY A 123 -14.53 2.87 -1.05
N LEU A 124 -14.61 4.19 -1.30
CA LEU A 124 -14.82 4.72 -2.65
C LEU A 124 -13.69 4.32 -3.61
N MET A 125 -12.44 4.44 -3.17
CA MET A 125 -11.26 4.04 -3.95
C MET A 125 -11.27 2.54 -4.26
N ALA A 126 -11.62 1.71 -3.27
CA ALA A 126 -11.70 0.26 -3.43
C ALA A 126 -12.77 -0.11 -4.47
N ILE A 127 -13.96 0.50 -4.44
CA ILE A 127 -15.02 0.24 -5.41
C ILE A 127 -14.55 0.52 -6.83
N VAL A 128 -13.96 1.70 -7.07
CA VAL A 128 -13.47 2.09 -8.41
C VAL A 128 -12.38 1.13 -8.88
N ASN A 129 -11.44 0.77 -8.01
CA ASN A 129 -10.35 -0.14 -8.34
C ASN A 129 -10.84 -1.56 -8.64
N ILE A 130 -11.78 -2.08 -7.85
CA ILE A 130 -12.35 -3.42 -8.06
C ILE A 130 -13.06 -3.49 -9.41
N ILE A 131 -13.90 -2.50 -9.75
CA ILE A 131 -14.57 -2.44 -11.05
C ILE A 131 -13.54 -2.45 -12.19
N SER A 132 -12.48 -1.65 -12.06
CA SER A 132 -11.39 -1.58 -13.05
C SER A 132 -10.65 -2.91 -13.20
N ILE A 133 -10.33 -3.58 -12.08
CA ILE A 133 -9.66 -4.88 -12.06
C ILE A 133 -10.53 -5.96 -12.70
N ILE A 134 -11.84 -5.96 -12.44
CA ILE A 134 -12.77 -6.91 -13.07
C ILE A 134 -12.79 -6.71 -14.59
N GLY A 135 -12.85 -5.46 -15.07
CA GLY A 135 -12.76 -5.16 -16.51
C GLY A 135 -11.43 -5.58 -17.14
N LEU A 136 -10.32 -5.45 -16.40
CA LEU A 136 -8.98 -5.84 -16.84
C LEU A 136 -8.62 -7.30 -16.57
N SER A 137 -9.50 -8.07 -15.93
CA SER A 137 -9.22 -9.43 -15.47
C SER A 137 -8.77 -10.35 -16.62
N ASN A 138 -9.42 -10.25 -17.78
CA ASN A 138 -9.06 -10.99 -18.99
C ASN A 138 -7.60 -10.73 -19.42
N VAL A 139 -7.16 -9.48 -19.39
CA VAL A 139 -5.78 -9.09 -19.72
C VAL A 139 -4.82 -9.62 -18.66
N ALA A 140 -5.15 -9.46 -17.37
CA ALA A 140 -4.31 -9.94 -16.27
C ALA A 140 -4.10 -11.46 -16.30
N PHE A 141 -5.15 -12.24 -16.57
CA PHE A 141 -5.04 -13.71 -16.69
C PHE A 141 -4.21 -14.14 -17.90
N ALA A 142 -4.31 -13.44 -19.03
CA ALA A 142 -3.52 -13.75 -20.21
C ALA A 142 -2.03 -13.45 -20.00
N LEU A 143 -1.71 -12.31 -19.37
CA LEU A 143 -0.34 -11.97 -18.96
C LEU A 143 0.23 -13.01 -17.99
N MET A 144 -0.59 -13.46 -17.03
CA MET A 144 -0.16 -14.50 -16.08
C MET A 144 0.13 -15.82 -16.77
N LYS A 145 -0.72 -16.24 -17.74
CA LYS A 145 -0.50 -17.45 -18.52
C LYS A 145 0.77 -17.40 -19.36
N ASP A 146 1.03 -16.27 -20.03
CA ASP A 146 2.27 -16.07 -20.79
C ASP A 146 3.50 -16.12 -19.87
N TYR A 147 3.47 -15.42 -18.74
CA TYR A 147 4.55 -15.46 -17.75
C TYR A 147 4.81 -16.89 -17.23
N GLN A 148 3.75 -17.63 -16.88
CA GLN A 148 3.88 -19.01 -16.42
C GLN A 148 4.43 -19.94 -17.51
N LYS A 149 4.03 -19.75 -18.77
CA LYS A 149 4.55 -20.52 -19.90
C LYS A 149 6.05 -20.31 -20.08
N GLN A 150 6.50 -19.05 -20.13
CA GLN A 150 7.92 -18.72 -20.27
C GLN A 150 8.77 -19.27 -19.12
N LYS A 151 8.26 -19.18 -17.88
CA LYS A 151 8.93 -19.74 -16.70
C LYS A 151 9.00 -21.27 -16.73
N LYS A 152 7.93 -21.94 -17.20
CA LYS A 152 7.91 -23.41 -17.35
C LYS A 152 8.85 -23.91 -18.45
N GLU A 153 9.06 -23.10 -19.49
CA GLU A 153 10.05 -23.34 -20.54
C GLU A 153 11.50 -23.07 -20.10
N GLY A 154 11.73 -22.68 -18.83
CA GLY A 154 13.06 -22.38 -18.30
C GLY A 154 13.68 -21.09 -18.85
N LYS A 155 12.90 -20.26 -19.55
CA LYS A 155 13.35 -18.99 -20.12
C LYS A 155 13.24 -17.86 -19.09
N ASN A 156 14.09 -16.86 -19.22
CA ASN A 156 13.89 -15.60 -18.50
C ASN A 156 12.65 -14.90 -19.07
N PRO A 157 11.61 -14.66 -18.26
CA PRO A 157 10.34 -14.14 -18.76
C PRO A 157 10.52 -12.71 -19.28
N VAL A 158 10.27 -12.49 -20.56
CA VAL A 158 10.28 -11.19 -21.21
C VAL A 158 8.89 -10.91 -21.76
N PHE A 159 8.31 -9.79 -21.36
CA PHE A 159 7.02 -9.35 -21.87
C PHE A 159 7.17 -8.90 -23.33
N LYS A 160 6.46 -9.59 -24.24
CA LYS A 160 6.35 -9.21 -25.66
C LYS A 160 4.88 -9.02 -26.02
N PRO A 161 4.43 -7.81 -26.39
CA PRO A 161 3.04 -7.54 -26.75
C PRO A 161 2.52 -8.42 -27.89
N GLU A 162 3.43 -8.82 -28.80
CA GLU A 162 3.17 -9.66 -29.98
C GLU A 162 2.72 -11.10 -29.63
N ASN A 163 3.03 -11.59 -28.43
CA ASN A 163 2.70 -12.95 -28.00
C ASN A 163 1.28 -13.07 -27.41
N LEU A 164 0.51 -11.99 -27.35
CA LEU A 164 -0.81 -11.95 -26.73
C LEU A 164 -1.90 -11.72 -27.77
N GLU A 165 -2.83 -12.66 -27.86
CA GLU A 165 -4.03 -12.59 -28.72
C GLU A 165 -5.12 -11.67 -28.12
N ILE A 166 -4.74 -10.55 -27.51
CA ILE A 166 -5.68 -9.63 -26.84
C ILE A 166 -5.43 -8.21 -27.32
N ASN A 167 -6.51 -7.46 -27.52
CA ASN A 167 -6.45 -6.06 -27.92
C ASN A 167 -5.90 -5.21 -26.77
N LEU A 168 -4.60 -4.91 -26.81
CA LEU A 168 -3.88 -4.09 -25.84
C LEU A 168 -4.09 -2.58 -26.12
N PHE A 169 -5.33 -2.16 -26.37
CA PHE A 169 -5.64 -0.76 -26.70
C PHE A 169 -5.22 0.17 -25.54
N GLY A 170 -4.37 1.16 -25.83
CA GLY A 170 -3.91 2.15 -24.86
C GLY A 170 -2.84 1.68 -23.87
N ILE A 171 -2.30 0.45 -24.00
CA ILE A 171 -1.27 -0.07 -23.10
C ILE A 171 0.12 0.23 -23.68
N SER A 172 0.86 1.14 -23.05
CA SER A 172 2.27 1.41 -23.38
C SER A 172 3.17 0.36 -22.72
N ALA A 173 3.86 -0.45 -23.53
CA ALA A 173 4.87 -1.38 -23.04
C ALA A 173 6.22 -0.67 -22.86
N TRP A 174 6.87 -0.86 -21.72
CA TRP A 174 8.23 -0.38 -21.50
C TRP A 174 9.21 -1.19 -22.36
N GLY A 175 9.95 -0.55 -23.26
CA GLY A 175 11.02 -1.21 -24.02
C GLY A 175 10.69 -1.74 -25.42
N ALA A 176 9.61 -1.27 -26.08
CA ALA A 176 9.29 -1.60 -27.47
C ALA A 176 10.43 -1.29 -28.50
N ASN A 177 11.55 -0.71 -28.07
CA ASN A 177 12.71 -0.37 -28.90
C ASN A 177 14.07 -0.93 -28.43
N LYS A 178 14.15 -1.84 -27.44
CA LYS A 178 15.47 -2.32 -26.95
C LYS A 178 15.95 -3.68 -27.48
N TYR A 179 15.10 -4.51 -28.09
CA TYR A 179 15.49 -5.86 -28.53
C TYR A 179 15.70 -6.02 -30.04
N LYS A 180 15.80 -4.93 -30.80
CA LYS A 180 16.08 -4.98 -32.25
C LYS A 180 17.58 -5.10 -32.62
N ASN A 181 18.49 -5.11 -31.64
CA ASN A 181 19.94 -5.12 -31.87
C ASN A 181 20.71 -6.04 -30.91
N SER A 182 20.42 -7.34 -30.87
CA SER A 182 21.41 -8.29 -30.34
C SER A 182 21.67 -9.51 -31.20
N ASP A 183 21.21 -9.52 -32.45
CA ASP A 183 21.57 -10.53 -33.45
C ASP A 183 22.25 -9.84 -34.64
N LYS A 184 23.52 -9.46 -34.46
CA LYS A 184 24.52 -9.34 -35.52
C LYS A 184 25.88 -9.75 -34.96
#